data_AF-A0A8C5YDS0-F1
#
_entry.id   AF-A0A8C5YDS0-F1
#
_cell.length_a   1.000
_cell.length_b   1.000
_cell.length_c   1.000
_cell.angle_alpha   90.00
_cell.angle_beta   90.00
_cell.angle_gamma   90.00
#
_symmetry.space_group_name_H-M   'P 1'
#
loop_
_entity.id
_entity.type
_entity.pdbx_description
1 polymer ?
#
loop_
_entity_poly.entity_id
_entity_poly.type
_entity_poly.pdbx_seq_one_letter_code
_entity_poly.pdbx_strand_id
1 'polypeptide(L)' 'MAARRALHFVFKVGNRFQTARFCRDVLRMKVLRHEEFEEGCKASCNGPYNGRWSKFSFWFYRTKRF' A
#
# COMPACT_ATOMS: atom_id res chain seq x y z
N MET A 1 -10.10 15.35 -23.85
CA MET A 1 -9.29 15.60 -22.64
C MET A 1 -9.03 14.27 -21.94
N ALA A 2 -7.78 13.91 -21.66
CA ALA A 2 -7.47 12.70 -20.89
C ALA A 2 -7.72 12.96 -19.40
N ALA A 3 -8.68 12.26 -18.81
CA ALA A 3 -8.93 12.31 -17.37
C ALA A 3 -7.76 11.65 -16.63
N ARG A 4 -6.92 12.45 -15.94
CA ARG A 4 -5.84 11.94 -15.10
C ARG A 4 -6.35 11.83 -13.66
N ARG A 5 -6.28 10.64 -13.07
CA ARG A 5 -6.65 10.40 -11.66
C ARG A 5 -5.47 9.78 -10.92
N ALA A 6 -5.03 10.42 -9.85
CA ALA A 6 -4.07 9.84 -8.93
C ALA A 6 -4.66 8.56 -8.29
N LEU A 7 -3.91 7.47 -8.29
CA LEU A 7 -4.40 6.17 -7.84
C LEU A 7 -3.97 5.86 -6.41
N HIS A 8 -2.66 5.84 -6.15
CA HIS A 8 -2.11 5.44 -4.86
C HIS A 8 -0.69 5.99 -4.66
N PHE A 9 -0.29 6.10 -3.41
CA PHE A 9 1.10 6.32 -3.00
C PHE A 9 1.69 5.02 -2.46
N VAL A 10 2.99 4.80 -2.72
CA VAL A 10 3.71 3.59 -2.30
C VAL A 10 4.68 3.98 -1.18
N PHE A 11 4.58 3.26 -0.05
CA PHE A 11 5.46 3.44 1.11
C PHE A 11 6.28 2.17 1.34
N LYS A 12 7.56 2.34 1.70
CA LYS A 12 8.37 1.25 2.26
C LYS A 12 8.11 1.17 3.77
N VAL A 13 7.79 -0.01 4.27
CA VAL A 13 7.36 -0.22 5.65
C VAL A 13 8.34 -1.14 6.37
N GLY A 14 8.89 -0.69 7.50
CA GLY A 14 9.73 -1.52 8.37
C GLY A 14 8.91 -2.31 9.39
N ASN A 15 8.05 -1.63 10.18
CA ASN A 15 7.24 -2.28 11.21
C ASN A 15 5.80 -2.50 10.77
N ARG A 16 5.51 -3.71 10.29
CA ARG A 16 4.19 -4.10 9.75
C ARG A 16 3.03 -3.96 10.75
N PHE A 17 3.24 -4.29 12.03
CA PHE A 17 2.16 -4.26 13.03
C PHE A 17 1.76 -2.83 13.37
N GLN A 18 2.73 -1.94 13.57
CA GLN A 18 2.45 -0.54 13.84
C GLN A 18 1.80 0.15 12.65
N THR A 19 2.27 -0.12 11.42
CA THR A 19 1.67 0.46 10.22
C THR A 19 0.25 -0.05 10.00
N ALA A 20 -0.01 -1.35 10.16
CA ALA A 20 -1.36 -1.90 10.04
C ALA A 20 -2.31 -1.29 11.08
N ARG A 21 -1.86 -1.16 12.34
CA ARG A 21 -2.61 -0.50 13.41
C ARG A 21 -2.89 0.97 13.07
N PHE A 22 -1.89 1.71 12.60
CA PHE A 22 -2.05 3.12 12.23
C PHE A 22 -3.07 3.30 11.09
N CYS A 23 -2.94 2.52 10.01
CA CYS A 23 -3.88 2.61 8.88
C CYS A 23 -5.31 2.22 9.29
N ARG A 24 -5.48 1.17 10.11
CA ARG A 24 -6.80 0.67 10.51
C ARG A 24 -7.46 1.49 11.62
N ASP A 25 -6.72 1.80 12.68
CA ASP A 25 -7.29 2.32 13.93
C ASP A 25 -7.24 3.85 14.00
N VAL A 26 -6.16 4.45 13.47
CA VAL A 26 -5.97 5.92 13.48
C VAL A 26 -6.58 6.53 12.22
N LEU A 27 -6.15 6.07 11.04
CA LEU A 27 -6.65 6.59 9.77
C LEU A 27 -8.01 6.01 9.37
N ARG A 28 -8.48 4.95 10.04
CA ARG A 28 -9.78 4.30 9.72
C ARG A 28 -9.88 3.85 8.25
N MET A 29 -8.76 3.49 7.64
CA MET A 29 -8.72 2.86 6.32
C MET A 29 -9.10 1.38 6.42
N LYS A 30 -9.61 0.82 5.32
CA LYS A 30 -9.80 -0.62 5.17
C LYS A 30 -8.77 -1.23 4.24
N VAL A 31 -8.48 -2.49 4.52
CA VAL A 31 -7.74 -3.40 3.64
C VAL A 31 -8.53 -3.59 2.35
N LEU A 32 -7.90 -3.34 1.20
CA LEU A 32 -8.47 -3.72 -0.09
C LEU A 32 -7.95 -5.07 -0.56
N ARG A 33 -6.62 -5.24 -0.54
CA ARG A 33 -5.95 -6.44 -1.03
C ARG A 33 -4.58 -6.61 -0.38
N HIS A 34 -4.20 -7.87 -0.20
CA HIS A 34 -2.91 -8.31 0.26
C HIS A 34 -2.34 -9.25 -0.80
N GLU A 35 -1.16 -8.92 -1.30
CA GLU A 35 -0.46 -9.68 -2.34
C GLU A 35 0.91 -10.08 -1.76
N GLU A 36 1.29 -11.34 -1.92
CA GLU A 36 2.61 -11.84 -1.54
C GLU A 36 3.39 -12.17 -2.80
N PHE A 37 4.67 -11.81 -2.81
CA PHE A 37 5.56 -11.99 -3.95
C PHE A 37 6.82 -12.70 -3.52
N GLU A 38 7.12 -13.80 -4.20
CA GLU A 38 8.35 -14.56 -3.97
C GLU A 38 9.55 -13.95 -4.72
N GLU A 39 9.28 -13.34 -5.88
CA GLU A 39 10.26 -12.68 -6.71
C GLU A 39 10.46 -11.21 -6.32
N GLY A 40 11.70 -10.73 -6.42
CA GLY A 40 12.04 -9.32 -6.25
C GLY A 40 11.21 -8.43 -7.19
N CYS A 41 10.79 -7.25 -6.70
CA CYS A 41 9.95 -6.34 -7.46
C CYS A 41 10.58 -5.96 -8.83
N LYS A 42 9.84 -6.10 -9.94
CA LYS A 42 10.33 -5.83 -11.31
C LYS A 42 10.71 -4.38 -11.59
N ALA A 43 10.45 -3.45 -10.67
CA ALA A 43 10.96 -2.09 -10.78
C ALA A 43 12.46 -2.10 -10.47
N SER A 44 13.29 -1.80 -11.47
CA SER A 44 14.76 -1.89 -11.48
C SER A 44 15.51 -0.98 -10.50
N CYS A 45 14.93 -0.66 -9.34
CA CYS A 45 15.49 0.20 -8.29
C CYS A 45 15.41 -0.44 -6.89
N ASN A 46 15.09 -1.73 -6.79
CA ASN A 46 15.25 -2.43 -5.52
C ASN A 46 16.75 -2.47 -5.23
N GLY A 47 17.18 -1.74 -4.20
CA GLY A 47 18.51 -1.93 -3.63
C GLY A 47 18.61 -3.33 -3.00
N PRO A 48 18.85 -3.47 -1.69
CA PRO A 48 19.08 -4.78 -1.05
C PRO A 48 17.84 -5.70 -0.96
N TYR A 49 16.73 -5.38 -1.64
CA TYR A 49 15.43 -6.04 -1.46
C TYR A 49 15.12 -7.07 -2.57
N ASN A 50 16.01 -8.05 -2.74
CA ASN A 50 15.82 -9.16 -3.69
C ASN A 50 15.11 -10.38 -3.10
N GLY A 51 14.57 -10.26 -1.88
CA GLY A 51 13.86 -11.35 -1.19
C GLY A 51 12.34 -11.28 -1.35
N ARG A 52 11.66 -12.20 -0.68
CA ARG A 52 10.20 -12.24 -0.57
C ARG A 52 9.69 -10.95 0.04
N TRP A 53 8.60 -10.43 -0.51
CA TRP A 53 7.98 -9.20 -0.02
C TRP A 53 6.47 -9.27 -0.17
N SER A 54 5.76 -8.45 0.59
CA SER A 54 4.30 -8.34 0.49
C SER A 54 3.88 -6.91 0.19
N LYS A 55 2.79 -6.78 -0.56
CA LYS A 55 2.15 -5.52 -0.91
C LYS A 55 0.77 -5.48 -0.28
N PHE A 56 0.52 -4.41 0.46
CA PHE A 56 -0.76 -4.17 1.08
C PHE A 56 -1.35 -2.88 0.55
N SER A 57 -2.60 -2.94 0.09
CA SER A 57 -3.33 -1.73 -0.35
C SER A 57 -4.44 -1.39 0.64
N PHE A 58 -4.41 -0.16 1.12
CA PHE A 58 -5.44 0.42 1.97
C PHE A 58 -6.25 1.46 1.21
N TRP A 59 -7.51 1.63 1.62
CA TRP A 59 -8.42 2.62 1.03
C TRP A 59 -9.29 3.25 2.10
N PHE A 60 -9.54 4.54 1.95
CA PHE A 60 -10.50 5.27 2.77
C PHE A 60 -11.90 5.10 2.21
N TYR A 61 -12.91 4.86 3.05
CA TYR A 61 -14.27 5.08 2.59
C TYR A 61 -14.37 6.50 2.06
N ARG A 62 -14.87 6.63 0.82
CA ARG A 62 -15.39 7.90 0.33
C ARG A 62 -16.61 8.16 1.20
N THR A 63 -16.45 8.85 2.32
CA THR A 63 -17.58 9.54 2.94
C THR A 63 -18.18 10.35 1.80
N LYS A 64 -19.47 10.15 1.50
CA LYS A 64 -20.15 11.02 0.54
C LYS A 64 -19.89 12.43 1.05
N ARG A 65 -19.08 13.20 0.30
CA ARG A 65 -19.02 14.64 0.46
C ARG A 65 -20.46 15.08 0.22
N PHE A 66 -21.11 15.54 1.29
CA PHE A 66 -22.32 16.35 1.16
C PHE A 66 -21.99 17.58 0.33
#